data_AF-A0AB74KBX9-F1
#
_entry.id   AF-A0AB74KBX9-F1
#
_cell.length_a   1.000
_cell.length_b   1.000
_cell.length_c   1.000
_cell.angle_alpha   90.00
_cell.angle_beta   90.00
_cell.angle_gamma   90.00
#
_symmetry.space_group_name_H-M   'P 1'
#
loop_
_entity.id
_entity.type
_entity.pdbx_description
1 polymer ?
#
loop_
_entity_poly.entity_id
_entity_poly.type
_entity_poly.pdbx_seq_one_letter_code
_entity_poly.pdbx_strand_id
1 'polypeptide(L)'
;MSYLNILSSYLDKNPTSLSKNDLLLYDERCITIYDKSVWFPKSKYHFLILPRKSSDLPSYPNSLDDLLNFDDDIINKVLDTLDRTLTQVEESIHDMQLRDYGKTWDINKGFHAVPSLNCIHLHVMSNDLISDRLKNKKHYNSFHPGKGFFIHFDDVCKAVENGTKEQLRSSLKAKEVLLKDPLQSHYNGKIYTNIPKLKTHLVEYFNDNVINNH
;
A
#
# COMPACT_ATOMS: atom_id res chain seq x y z
N MET A 1 -12.40 -11.02 -17.47
CA MET A 1 -11.38 -9.98 -17.16
C MET A 1 -10.08 -10.67 -16.77
N SER A 2 -8.94 -10.22 -17.28
CA SER A 2 -7.63 -10.64 -16.77
C SER A 2 -7.53 -10.27 -15.29
N TYR A 3 -6.94 -11.15 -14.47
CA TYR A 3 -6.69 -10.91 -13.05
C TYR A 3 -5.95 -9.58 -12.80
N LEU A 4 -5.09 -9.19 -13.74
CA LEU A 4 -4.31 -7.94 -13.68
C LEU A 4 -5.19 -6.69 -13.64
N ASN A 5 -6.37 -6.69 -14.26
CA ASN A 5 -7.21 -5.49 -14.41
C ASN A 5 -8.37 -5.46 -13.40
N ILE A 6 -8.29 -6.23 -12.32
CA ILE A 6 -9.42 -6.34 -11.38
C ILE A 6 -9.75 -5.03 -10.69
N LEU A 7 -8.73 -4.21 -10.39
CA LEU A 7 -8.88 -2.90 -9.78
C LEU A 7 -9.54 -1.89 -10.71
N SER A 8 -9.33 -2.02 -12.03
CA SER A 8 -9.99 -1.18 -13.04
C SER A 8 -11.51 -1.25 -12.95
N SER A 9 -12.08 -2.35 -12.43
CA SER A 9 -13.53 -2.47 -12.23
C SER A 9 -14.09 -1.53 -11.16
N TYR A 10 -13.26 -0.97 -10.28
CA TYR A 10 -13.69 -0.02 -9.26
C TYR A 10 -13.68 1.44 -9.74
N LEU A 11 -13.01 1.74 -10.86
CA LEU A 11 -12.86 3.10 -11.37
C LEU A 11 -14.18 3.72 -11.83
N ASP A 12 -15.04 2.91 -12.45
CA ASP A 12 -16.32 3.33 -13.02
C ASP A 12 -17.53 2.85 -12.19
N LYS A 13 -17.30 2.08 -11.13
CA LYS A 13 -18.39 1.58 -10.30
C LYS A 13 -18.99 2.71 -9.48
N ASN A 14 -20.31 2.66 -9.32
CA ASN A 14 -20.98 3.46 -8.31
C ASN A 14 -20.57 2.94 -6.91
N PRO A 15 -19.86 3.72 -6.08
CA PRO A 15 -19.39 3.26 -4.78
C PRO A 15 -20.54 2.77 -3.87
N THR A 16 -21.75 3.34 -3.99
CA THR A 16 -22.91 2.91 -3.19
C THR A 16 -23.41 1.50 -3.52
N SER A 17 -22.98 0.93 -4.64
CA SER A 17 -23.27 -0.46 -5.02
C SER A 17 -22.30 -1.48 -4.42
N LEU A 18 -21.19 -1.03 -3.82
CA LEU A 18 -20.20 -1.89 -3.21
C LEU A 18 -20.64 -2.35 -1.82
N SER A 19 -20.20 -3.53 -1.42
CA SER A 19 -20.47 -4.06 -0.09
C SER A 19 -19.75 -3.21 0.97
N LYS A 20 -20.33 -3.11 2.18
CA LYS A 20 -19.67 -2.48 3.34
C LYS A 20 -18.36 -3.16 3.76
N ASN A 21 -18.11 -4.39 3.29
CA ASN A 21 -16.86 -5.11 3.53
C ASN A 21 -15.79 -4.84 2.45
N ASP A 22 -16.17 -4.13 1.37
CA ASP A 22 -15.37 -3.88 0.19
C ASP A 22 -14.91 -2.43 0.16
N LEU A 23 -15.75 -1.53 0.67
CA LEU A 23 -15.58 -0.08 0.62
C LEU A 23 -15.36 0.49 2.03
N LEU A 24 -14.28 1.24 2.21
CA LEU A 24 -14.04 2.02 3.43
C LEU A 24 -14.63 3.44 3.28
N LEU A 25 -14.18 4.17 2.28
CA LEU A 25 -14.57 5.55 2.02
C LEU A 25 -14.49 5.88 0.54
N TYR A 26 -15.22 6.90 0.11
CA TYR A 26 -15.15 7.42 -1.25
C TYR A 26 -15.58 8.88 -1.29
N ASP A 27 -15.04 9.62 -2.23
CA ASP A 27 -15.54 10.92 -2.65
C ASP A 27 -15.57 10.99 -4.19
N GLU A 28 -15.73 12.17 -4.76
CA GLU A 28 -15.73 12.37 -6.21
C GLU A 28 -14.39 12.00 -6.87
N ARG A 29 -13.29 12.07 -6.12
CA ARG A 29 -11.91 11.95 -6.62
C ARG A 29 -11.24 10.63 -6.28
N CYS A 30 -11.60 9.99 -5.18
CA CYS A 30 -10.99 8.75 -4.71
C CYS A 30 -12.03 7.73 -4.26
N ILE A 31 -11.63 6.47 -4.33
CA ILE A 31 -12.30 5.35 -3.69
C ILE A 31 -11.26 4.57 -2.88
N THR A 32 -11.55 4.34 -1.61
CA THR A 32 -10.73 3.50 -0.74
C THR A 32 -11.45 2.21 -0.47
N ILE A 33 -10.84 1.13 -0.92
CA ILE A 33 -11.37 -0.21 -0.75
C ILE A 33 -10.55 -0.98 0.27
N TYR A 34 -11.21 -1.89 0.98
CA TYR A 34 -10.50 -2.90 1.74
C TYR A 34 -9.73 -3.78 0.75
N ASP A 35 -8.50 -4.16 1.10
CA ASP A 35 -7.86 -5.33 0.50
C ASP A 35 -8.50 -6.62 1.05
N LYS A 36 -9.84 -6.70 1.03
CA LYS A 36 -10.65 -7.78 1.60
C LYS A 36 -11.64 -8.30 0.59
N SER A 37 -12.18 -7.44 -0.26
CA SER A 37 -12.91 -7.87 -1.44
C SER A 37 -11.95 -8.04 -2.60
N VAL A 38 -11.39 -9.25 -2.61
CA VAL A 38 -10.70 -9.85 -3.74
C VAL A 38 -9.17 -9.59 -3.71
N TRP A 39 -8.46 -10.38 -2.86
CA TRP A 39 -7.05 -10.82 -2.99
C TRP A 39 -5.93 -10.30 -2.05
N PHE A 40 -6.04 -10.62 -0.74
CA PHE A 40 -4.90 -10.93 0.16
C PHE A 40 -4.35 -9.75 1.00
N PRO A 41 -5.00 -9.30 2.10
CA PRO A 41 -4.40 -8.29 2.97
C PRO A 41 -3.08 -8.82 3.54
N LYS A 42 -2.04 -7.99 3.64
CA LYS A 42 -0.72 -8.43 4.13
C LYS A 42 -0.43 -8.07 5.59
N SER A 43 -1.29 -7.26 6.19
CA SER A 43 -1.32 -6.87 7.60
C SER A 43 -2.75 -6.92 8.13
N LYS A 44 -2.94 -6.62 9.42
CA LYS A 44 -4.25 -6.55 10.08
C LYS A 44 -5.20 -5.55 9.42
N TYR A 45 -4.68 -4.38 9.04
CA TYR A 45 -5.41 -3.34 8.33
C TYR A 45 -4.67 -3.04 7.02
N HIS A 46 -5.33 -3.24 5.88
CA HIS A 46 -4.74 -2.98 4.58
C HIS A 46 -5.82 -2.47 3.62
N PHE A 47 -5.60 -1.26 3.14
CA PHE A 47 -6.49 -0.53 2.25
C PHE A 47 -5.76 -0.10 1.00
N LEU A 48 -6.52 0.05 -0.08
CA LEU A 48 -6.05 0.59 -1.34
C LEU A 48 -6.82 1.86 -1.63
N ILE A 49 -6.11 2.98 -1.78
CA ILE A 49 -6.70 4.24 -2.28
C ILE A 49 -6.49 4.27 -3.78
N LEU A 50 -7.60 4.33 -4.53
CA LEU A 50 -7.60 4.44 -5.99
C LEU A 50 -8.16 5.82 -6.38
N PRO A 51 -7.45 6.62 -7.19
CA PRO A 51 -8.06 7.78 -7.81
C PRO A 51 -9.22 7.35 -8.73
N ARG A 52 -10.23 8.21 -8.91
CA ARG A 52 -11.36 7.99 -9.80
C ARG A 52 -11.13 8.72 -11.12
N LYS A 53 -11.82 8.30 -12.19
CA LYS A 53 -11.73 8.92 -13.51
C LYS A 53 -12.16 10.39 -13.57
N SER A 54 -12.78 10.93 -12.51
CA SER A 54 -13.15 12.34 -12.40
C SER A 54 -11.96 13.29 -12.21
N SER A 55 -10.74 12.77 -12.18
CA SER A 55 -9.52 13.57 -12.15
C SER A 55 -9.20 14.07 -13.57
N ASP A 56 -8.54 15.23 -13.69
CA ASP A 56 -8.04 15.81 -14.94
C ASP A 56 -6.96 14.94 -15.64
N LEU A 57 -6.97 13.63 -15.43
CA LEU A 57 -6.02 12.67 -15.95
C LEU A 57 -6.28 12.44 -17.44
N PRO A 58 -5.25 12.63 -18.31
CA PRO A 58 -5.38 12.33 -19.74
C PRO A 58 -5.59 10.84 -20.00
N SER A 59 -4.98 9.99 -19.16
CA SER A 59 -5.21 8.56 -19.11
C SER A 59 -4.99 8.05 -17.68
N TYR A 60 -5.62 6.93 -17.34
CA TYR A 60 -5.50 6.38 -16.00
C TYR A 60 -4.20 5.57 -15.87
N PRO A 61 -3.25 5.95 -14.99
CA PRO A 61 -1.96 5.27 -14.91
C PRO A 61 -2.13 3.88 -14.30
N ASN A 62 -1.42 2.88 -14.84
CA ASN A 62 -1.50 1.52 -14.32
C ASN A 62 -0.52 1.27 -13.17
N SER A 63 0.49 2.11 -13.03
CA SER A 63 1.62 1.93 -12.14
C SER A 63 2.20 3.27 -11.67
N LEU A 64 3.11 3.23 -10.69
CA LEU A 64 3.87 4.42 -10.31
C LEU A 64 4.77 4.91 -11.47
N ASP A 65 5.30 4.00 -12.29
CA ASP A 65 6.08 4.38 -13.48
C ASP A 65 5.24 5.19 -14.47
N ASP A 66 4.01 4.73 -14.75
CA ASP A 66 3.07 5.40 -15.64
C ASP A 66 2.71 6.80 -15.10
N LEU A 67 2.46 6.91 -13.79
CA LEU A 67 2.13 8.19 -13.15
C LEU A 67 3.28 9.18 -13.25
N LEU A 68 4.51 8.75 -12.93
CA LEU A 68 5.69 9.61 -12.95
C LEU A 68 6.10 10.06 -14.37
N ASN A 69 5.54 9.44 -15.41
CA ASN A 69 5.74 9.84 -16.81
C ASN A 69 4.83 10.99 -17.25
N PHE A 70 3.89 11.45 -16.41
CA PHE A 70 3.09 12.65 -16.68
C PHE A 70 3.83 13.94 -16.33
N ASP A 71 3.26 15.08 -16.74
CA ASP A 71 3.72 16.40 -16.34
C ASP A 71 3.49 16.64 -14.84
N ASP A 72 4.34 17.49 -14.23
CA ASP A 72 4.33 17.72 -12.78
C ASP A 72 2.98 18.22 -12.28
N ASP A 73 2.28 19.07 -13.04
CA ASP A 73 0.94 19.55 -12.69
C ASP A 73 -0.07 18.40 -12.51
N ILE A 74 0.00 17.40 -13.37
CA ILE A 74 -0.87 16.23 -13.32
C ILE A 74 -0.47 15.35 -12.12
N ILE A 75 0.83 15.13 -11.95
CA ILE A 75 1.35 14.32 -10.83
C ILE A 75 0.93 14.94 -9.50
N ASN A 76 1.17 16.24 -9.32
CA ASN A 76 0.83 16.97 -8.08
C ASN A 76 -0.68 16.90 -7.79
N LYS A 77 -1.54 17.09 -8.79
CA LYS A 77 -3.00 16.92 -8.61
C LYS A 77 -3.39 15.53 -8.10
N VAL A 78 -2.73 14.47 -8.60
CA VAL A 78 -2.98 13.10 -8.14
C VAL A 78 -2.45 12.90 -6.72
N LEU A 79 -1.23 13.36 -6.43
CA LEU A 79 -0.63 13.25 -5.10
C LEU A 79 -1.45 14.00 -4.06
N ASP A 80 -1.88 15.23 -4.32
CA ASP A 80 -2.76 16.01 -3.43
C ASP A 80 -4.09 15.30 -3.16
N THR A 81 -4.65 14.67 -4.20
CA THR A 81 -5.89 13.91 -4.10
C THR A 81 -5.71 12.67 -3.20
N LEU A 82 -4.59 11.97 -3.36
CA LEU A 82 -4.23 10.82 -2.54
C LEU A 82 -3.95 11.22 -1.10
N ASP A 83 -3.20 12.30 -0.87
CA ASP A 83 -2.81 12.79 0.46
C ASP A 83 -4.02 13.18 1.32
N ARG A 84 -4.96 13.95 0.74
CA ARG A 84 -6.24 14.26 1.40
C ARG A 84 -7.02 13.02 1.84
N THR A 85 -7.03 11.99 0.98
CA THR A 85 -7.77 10.76 1.26
C THR A 85 -7.02 9.92 2.29
N LEU A 86 -5.69 9.90 2.21
CA LEU A 86 -4.80 9.19 3.10
C LEU A 86 -5.00 9.60 4.57
N THR A 87 -5.13 10.89 4.88
CA THR A 87 -5.40 11.35 6.25
C THR A 87 -6.64 10.67 6.84
N GLN A 88 -7.75 10.61 6.08
CA GLN A 88 -9.00 9.99 6.54
C GLN A 88 -8.86 8.46 6.71
N VAL A 89 -8.05 7.82 5.87
CA VAL A 89 -7.78 6.38 5.98
C VAL A 89 -6.91 6.08 7.19
N GLU A 90 -5.89 6.91 7.48
CA GLU A 90 -5.05 6.77 8.68
C GLU A 90 -5.88 6.93 9.96
N GLU A 91 -6.73 7.96 10.03
CA GLU A 91 -7.68 8.14 11.13
C GLU A 91 -8.58 6.92 11.31
N SER A 92 -9.15 6.42 10.21
CA SER A 92 -9.99 5.21 10.24
C SER A 92 -9.21 3.99 10.77
N ILE A 93 -7.96 3.79 10.34
CA ILE A 93 -7.11 2.69 10.83
C ILE A 93 -6.83 2.86 12.33
N HIS A 94 -6.48 4.06 12.78
CA HIS A 94 -6.25 4.33 14.21
C HIS A 94 -7.50 4.04 15.05
N ASP A 95 -8.68 4.46 14.60
CA ASP A 95 -9.95 4.16 15.27
C ASP A 95 -10.20 2.65 15.35
N MET A 96 -9.93 1.91 14.26
CA MET A 96 -10.04 0.45 14.26
C MET A 96 -9.00 -0.20 15.19
N GLN A 97 -7.76 0.26 15.20
CA GLN A 97 -6.72 -0.21 16.11
C GLN A 97 -7.11 0.01 17.59
N LEU A 98 -7.59 1.21 17.95
CA LEU A 98 -8.07 1.52 19.29
C LEU A 98 -9.28 0.67 19.67
N ARG A 99 -10.26 0.52 18.77
CA ARG A 99 -11.44 -0.30 19.03
C ARG A 99 -11.11 -1.77 19.23
N ASP A 100 -10.22 -2.32 18.41
CA ASP A 100 -9.96 -3.76 18.37
C ASP A 100 -8.86 -4.18 19.37
N TYR A 101 -7.94 -3.27 19.74
CA TYR A 101 -6.76 -3.55 20.58
C TYR A 101 -6.51 -2.56 21.73
N GLY A 102 -7.25 -1.45 21.82
CA GLY A 102 -7.05 -0.42 22.85
C GLY A 102 -5.80 0.45 22.67
N LYS A 103 -5.07 0.30 21.55
CA LYS A 103 -3.81 1.00 21.26
C LYS A 103 -3.61 1.14 19.76
N THR A 104 -2.87 2.18 19.35
CA THR A 104 -2.45 2.39 17.95
C THR A 104 -1.00 1.96 17.70
N TRP A 105 -0.68 1.69 16.44
CA TRP A 105 0.68 1.45 15.97
C TRP A 105 0.85 1.91 14.52
N ASP A 106 2.11 2.02 14.10
CA ASP A 106 2.50 2.66 12.84
C ASP A 106 1.76 2.12 11.61
N ILE A 107 1.57 3.03 10.66
CA ILE A 107 0.96 2.80 9.35
C ILE A 107 2.01 3.06 8.27
N ASN A 108 2.18 2.11 7.36
CA ASN A 108 2.94 2.28 6.13
C ASN A 108 2.04 2.73 4.99
N LYS A 109 2.53 3.66 4.19
CA LYS A 109 1.85 4.22 3.03
C LYS A 109 2.78 4.29 1.83
N GLY A 110 2.38 3.71 0.71
CA GLY A 110 3.26 3.67 -0.46
C GLY A 110 2.79 2.82 -1.62
N PHE A 111 3.62 2.78 -2.65
CA PHE A 111 3.39 2.04 -3.89
C PHE A 111 4.36 0.88 -3.99
N HIS A 112 3.98 -0.16 -4.72
CA HIS A 112 4.96 -1.11 -5.21
C HIS A 112 5.76 -0.51 -6.38
N ALA A 113 7.08 -0.66 -6.36
CA ALA A 113 7.95 -0.25 -7.47
C ALA A 113 7.55 -0.91 -8.80
N VAL A 114 7.17 -2.19 -8.75
CA VAL A 114 6.58 -2.91 -9.89
C VAL A 114 5.26 -3.53 -9.42
N PRO A 115 4.09 -3.01 -9.84
CA PRO A 115 2.82 -3.45 -9.30
C PRO A 115 2.43 -4.85 -9.81
N SER A 116 1.62 -5.56 -9.02
CA SER A 116 1.07 -6.87 -9.40
C SER A 116 -0.30 -6.78 -10.07
N LEU A 117 -0.92 -5.60 -10.02
CA LEU A 117 -2.23 -5.29 -10.60
C LEU A 117 -2.09 -3.98 -11.37
N ASN A 118 -2.76 -3.89 -12.51
CA ASN A 118 -2.93 -2.66 -13.24
C ASN A 118 -3.96 -1.79 -12.51
N CYS A 119 -3.88 -0.47 -12.72
CA CYS A 119 -4.47 0.61 -11.93
C CYS A 119 -3.52 1.07 -10.83
N ILE A 120 -3.08 2.33 -10.85
CA ILE A 120 -2.40 2.94 -9.71
C ILE A 120 -3.26 2.80 -8.46
N HIS A 121 -2.62 2.42 -7.36
CA HIS A 121 -3.25 2.30 -6.05
C HIS A 121 -2.20 2.56 -4.97
N LEU A 122 -2.53 3.43 -4.03
CA LEU A 122 -1.73 3.66 -2.84
C LEU A 122 -2.09 2.62 -1.79
N HIS A 123 -1.12 1.83 -1.35
CA HIS A 123 -1.29 0.96 -0.19
C HIS A 123 -1.25 1.80 1.06
N VAL A 124 -2.25 1.64 1.94
CA VAL A 124 -2.26 2.21 3.28
C VAL A 124 -2.54 1.08 4.25
N MET A 125 -1.55 0.75 5.09
CA MET A 125 -1.58 -0.49 5.84
C MET A 125 -0.88 -0.39 7.17
N SER A 126 -1.39 -1.09 8.17
CA SER A 126 -0.72 -1.21 9.46
C SER A 126 0.62 -1.95 9.30
N ASN A 127 1.64 -1.53 10.07
CA ASN A 127 3.02 -1.98 9.90
C ASN A 127 3.25 -3.45 10.35
N ASP A 128 2.27 -4.11 10.97
CA ASP A 128 2.45 -5.44 11.58
C ASP A 128 2.83 -6.56 10.61
N LEU A 129 2.40 -6.47 9.35
CA LEU A 129 2.55 -7.53 8.35
C LEU A 129 2.07 -8.92 8.84
N ILE A 130 1.09 -8.96 9.75
CA ILE A 130 0.49 -10.18 10.28
C ILE A 130 -0.76 -10.52 9.47
N SER A 131 -0.65 -11.53 8.61
CA SER A 131 -1.80 -12.02 7.84
C SER A 131 -1.63 -13.48 7.40
N ASP A 132 -2.74 -14.21 7.33
CA ASP A 132 -2.80 -15.54 6.72
C ASP A 132 -2.58 -15.55 5.21
N ARG A 133 -2.67 -14.38 4.58
CA ARG A 133 -2.44 -14.22 3.15
C ARG A 133 -1.01 -13.79 2.80
N LEU A 134 -0.16 -13.58 3.81
CA LEU A 134 1.29 -13.49 3.67
C LEU A 134 1.87 -14.90 3.46
N LYS A 135 1.85 -15.40 2.22
CA LYS A 135 2.10 -16.82 1.91
C LYS A 135 3.51 -17.15 1.43
N ASN A 136 4.21 -16.19 0.84
CA ASN A 136 5.49 -16.44 0.19
C ASN A 136 6.46 -15.26 0.40
N LYS A 137 7.73 -15.50 0.07
CA LYS A 137 8.79 -14.50 0.22
C LYS A 137 8.52 -13.21 -0.52
N LYS A 138 7.99 -13.30 -1.75
CA LYS A 138 7.62 -12.13 -2.56
C LYS A 138 6.59 -11.26 -1.84
N HIS A 139 5.56 -11.86 -1.24
CA HIS A 139 4.53 -11.13 -0.49
C HIS A 139 5.10 -10.39 0.70
N TYR A 140 6.10 -10.91 1.39
CA TYR A 140 6.69 -10.21 2.53
C TYR A 140 7.67 -9.12 2.07
N ASN A 141 8.59 -9.48 1.18
CA ASN A 141 9.62 -8.54 0.72
C ASN A 141 9.04 -7.35 -0.06
N SER A 142 7.88 -7.51 -0.70
CA SER A 142 7.24 -6.39 -1.44
C SER A 142 6.65 -5.32 -0.54
N PHE A 143 6.29 -5.65 0.71
CA PHE A 143 5.71 -4.72 1.68
C PHE A 143 6.67 -4.37 2.82
N HIS A 144 7.89 -4.91 2.81
CA HIS A 144 8.88 -4.60 3.84
C HIS A 144 9.32 -3.14 3.70
N PRO A 145 9.05 -2.26 4.69
CA PRO A 145 9.23 -0.81 4.56
C PRO A 145 10.70 -0.40 4.33
N GLY A 146 11.65 -1.16 4.90
CA GLY A 146 13.08 -0.91 4.73
C GLY A 146 13.76 -1.57 3.53
N LYS A 147 13.05 -2.35 2.69
CA LYS A 147 13.70 -3.04 1.55
C LYS A 147 13.80 -2.17 0.30
N GLY A 148 12.99 -1.12 0.19
CA GLY A 148 12.99 -0.20 -0.94
C GLY A 148 12.23 -0.69 -2.17
N PHE A 149 11.62 -1.88 -2.18
CA PHE A 149 10.62 -2.25 -3.20
C PHE A 149 9.29 -1.54 -2.97
N PHE A 150 8.90 -1.40 -1.70
CA PHE A 150 7.82 -0.52 -1.28
C PHE A 150 8.34 0.92 -1.30
N ILE A 151 7.82 1.73 -2.22
CA ILE A 151 8.17 3.14 -2.38
C ILE A 151 7.23 3.96 -1.51
N HIS A 152 7.75 4.57 -0.45
CA HIS A 152 6.94 5.37 0.47
C HIS A 152 6.32 6.56 -0.25
N PHE A 153 5.08 6.90 0.12
CA PHE A 153 4.34 8.01 -0.47
C PHE A 153 5.14 9.33 -0.37
N ASP A 154 5.67 9.62 0.82
CA ASP A 154 6.47 10.81 1.09
C ASP A 154 7.74 10.89 0.22
N ASP A 155 8.34 9.75 -0.11
CA ASP A 155 9.52 9.70 -1.00
C ASP A 155 9.14 10.03 -2.45
N VAL A 156 7.94 9.66 -2.88
CA VAL A 156 7.40 10.05 -4.20
C VAL A 156 7.15 11.56 -4.24
N CYS A 157 6.48 12.12 -3.23
CA CYS A 157 6.23 13.56 -3.14
C CYS A 157 7.54 14.35 -3.19
N LYS A 158 8.53 13.97 -2.35
CA LYS A 158 9.86 14.59 -2.36
C LYS A 158 10.58 14.46 -3.70
N ALA A 159 10.46 13.33 -4.38
CA ALA A 159 11.09 13.16 -5.69
C ALA A 159 10.50 14.09 -6.75
N VAL A 160 9.19 14.34 -6.71
CA VAL A 160 8.52 15.28 -7.61
C VAL A 160 8.90 16.72 -7.25
N GLU A 161 8.80 17.10 -5.98
CA GLU A 161 9.16 18.44 -5.49
C GLU A 161 10.61 18.83 -5.81
N ASN A 162 11.54 17.89 -5.68
CA ASN A 162 12.97 18.13 -5.95
C ASN A 162 13.35 17.99 -7.43
N GLY A 163 12.41 17.70 -8.33
CA GLY A 163 12.68 17.47 -9.76
C GLY A 163 13.50 16.21 -10.04
N THR A 164 13.51 15.23 -9.14
CA THR A 164 14.25 13.96 -9.25
C THR A 164 13.36 12.77 -9.63
N LYS A 165 12.11 13.02 -10.06
CA LYS A 165 11.14 11.97 -10.44
C LYS A 165 11.67 10.98 -11.49
N GLU A 166 12.45 11.43 -12.46
CA GLU A 166 13.02 10.55 -13.50
C GLU A 166 14.08 9.59 -12.95
N GLN A 167 14.83 10.01 -11.93
CA GLN A 167 15.80 9.15 -11.23
C GLN A 167 15.06 8.07 -10.44
N LEU A 168 14.01 8.45 -9.71
CA LEU A 168 13.14 7.51 -9.00
C LEU A 168 12.54 6.51 -9.99
N ARG A 169 11.90 7.00 -11.05
CA ARG A 169 11.26 6.21 -12.10
C ARG A 169 12.22 5.19 -12.73
N SER A 170 13.39 5.64 -13.15
CA SER A 170 14.43 4.78 -13.76
C SER A 170 14.90 3.66 -12.84
N SER A 171 14.81 3.85 -11.51
CA SER A 171 15.18 2.84 -10.52
C SER A 171 14.12 1.77 -10.27
N LEU A 172 12.84 2.03 -10.60
CA LEU A 172 11.70 1.21 -10.16
C LEU A 172 11.82 -0.25 -10.60
N LYS A 173 12.09 -0.48 -11.89
CA LYS A 173 12.17 -1.82 -12.46
C LYS A 173 13.33 -2.65 -11.85
N ALA A 174 14.46 -2.01 -11.58
CA ALA A 174 15.62 -2.68 -11.00
C ALA A 174 15.36 -3.21 -9.59
N LYS A 175 14.43 -2.60 -8.83
CA LYS A 175 14.06 -3.02 -7.47
C LYS A 175 13.39 -4.39 -7.41
N GLU A 176 12.92 -4.97 -8.52
CA GLU A 176 12.31 -6.31 -8.52
C GLU A 176 13.28 -7.41 -8.00
N VAL A 177 14.59 -7.20 -8.14
CA VAL A 177 15.61 -8.11 -7.60
C VAL A 177 15.51 -8.27 -6.07
N LEU A 178 15.09 -7.23 -5.37
CA LEU A 178 14.98 -7.15 -3.90
C LEU A 178 13.93 -8.14 -3.34
N LEU A 179 13.00 -8.58 -4.19
CA LEU A 179 11.99 -9.57 -3.81
C LEU A 179 12.60 -10.95 -3.54
N LYS A 180 13.82 -11.23 -4.02
CA LYS A 180 14.53 -12.49 -3.83
C LYS A 180 15.36 -12.56 -2.55
N ASP A 181 15.58 -11.40 -1.90
CA ASP A 181 16.38 -11.26 -0.68
C ASP A 181 15.98 -12.23 0.44
N PRO A 182 16.88 -12.45 1.41
CA PRO A 182 16.53 -13.14 2.66
C PRO A 182 15.32 -12.50 3.36
N LEU A 183 14.55 -13.34 4.05
CA LEU A 183 13.41 -12.93 4.87
C LEU A 183 13.93 -12.28 6.15
N GLN A 184 14.10 -10.96 6.12
CA GLN A 184 14.57 -10.18 7.25
C GLN A 184 13.37 -9.52 7.96
N SER A 185 13.25 -9.66 9.27
CA SER A 185 12.20 -8.99 10.05
C SER A 185 12.37 -7.47 9.99
N HIS A 186 11.30 -6.74 9.68
CA HIS A 186 11.31 -5.28 9.67
C HIS A 186 11.37 -4.68 11.08
N TYR A 187 11.04 -5.48 12.11
CA TYR A 187 11.09 -5.05 13.51
C TYR A 187 12.49 -5.02 14.10
N ASN A 188 13.31 -6.04 13.81
CA ASN A 188 14.58 -6.24 14.51
C ASN A 188 15.72 -6.74 13.62
N GLY A 189 15.51 -6.84 12.30
CA GLY A 189 16.54 -7.26 11.36
C GLY A 189 16.89 -8.75 11.39
N LYS A 190 16.22 -9.59 12.18
CA LYS A 190 16.51 -11.04 12.24
C LYS A 190 16.11 -11.75 10.95
N ILE A 191 16.94 -12.69 10.51
CA ILE A 191 16.73 -13.44 9.25
C ILE A 191 16.06 -14.79 9.51
N TYR A 192 15.12 -15.15 8.65
CA TYR A 192 14.33 -16.37 8.71
C TYR A 192 14.49 -17.21 7.43
N THR A 193 14.45 -18.53 7.58
CA THR A 193 14.62 -19.44 6.45
C THR A 193 13.34 -19.68 5.66
N ASN A 194 12.17 -19.44 6.24
CA ASN A 194 10.87 -19.62 5.60
C ASN A 194 9.79 -18.69 6.20
N ILE A 195 8.69 -18.54 5.47
CA ILE A 195 7.56 -17.70 5.85
C ILE A 195 6.87 -18.14 7.15
N PRO A 196 6.62 -19.44 7.41
CA PRO A 196 6.04 -19.85 8.69
C PRO A 196 6.82 -19.37 9.91
N LYS A 197 8.15 -19.55 9.94
CA LYS A 197 8.99 -19.07 11.04
C LYS A 197 8.98 -17.56 11.18
N LEU A 198 8.99 -16.84 10.04
CA LEU A 198 8.86 -15.38 10.06
C LEU A 198 7.50 -14.95 10.62
N LYS A 199 6.40 -15.57 10.20
CA LYS A 199 5.05 -15.26 10.70
C LYS A 199 4.94 -15.47 12.20
N THR A 200 5.44 -16.59 12.72
CA THR A 200 5.50 -16.85 14.16
C THR A 200 6.21 -15.70 14.88
N HIS A 201 7.38 -15.32 14.37
CA HIS A 201 8.13 -14.20 14.93
C HIS A 201 7.37 -12.86 14.88
N LEU A 202 6.74 -12.52 13.76
CA LEU A 202 6.00 -11.26 13.63
C LEU A 202 4.88 -11.17 14.66
N VAL A 203 4.15 -12.27 14.90
CA VAL A 203 3.09 -12.34 15.91
C VAL A 203 3.65 -12.22 17.33
N GLU A 204 4.69 -12.98 17.66
CA GLU A 204 5.33 -12.93 18.98
C GLU A 204 5.87 -11.52 19.26
N TYR A 205 6.64 -10.95 18.33
CA TYR A 205 7.22 -9.62 18.49
C TYR A 205 6.15 -8.55 18.65
N PHE A 206 5.09 -8.58 17.82
CA PHE A 206 3.97 -7.65 17.89
C PHE A 206 3.26 -7.73 19.25
N ASN A 207 2.96 -8.93 19.74
CA ASN A 207 2.30 -9.08 21.03
C ASN A 207 3.18 -8.57 22.17
N ASP A 208 4.47 -8.96 22.18
CA ASP A 208 5.36 -8.64 23.29
C ASP A 208 5.76 -7.15 23.33
N ASN A 209 5.96 -6.53 22.16
CA ASN A 209 6.58 -5.19 22.07
C ASN A 209 5.62 -4.08 21.62
N VAL A 210 4.52 -4.42 20.95
CA VAL A 210 3.53 -3.45 20.47
C VAL A 210 2.29 -3.47 21.35
N ILE A 211 1.72 -4.64 21.63
CA ILE A 211 0.48 -4.75 22.42
C ILE A 211 0.76 -4.69 23.93
N ASN A 212 1.67 -5.54 24.43
CA ASN A 212 1.90 -5.72 25.87
C ASN A 212 2.92 -4.74 26.46
N ASN A 213 3.61 -3.97 25.62
CA ASN A 213 4.58 -2.99 26.09
C ASN A 213 3.84 -1.79 26.69
N HIS A 214 3.95 -1.66 28.01
CA HIS A 214 3.32 -0.64 28.84
C HIS A 214 3.94 0.74 28.62
#